data_AF-A0A2V7F6C7-F1
#
_entry.id   AF-A0A2V7F6C7-F1
#
_cell.length_a   1.000
_cell.length_b   1.000
_cell.length_c   1.000
_cell.angle_alpha   90.00
_cell.angle_beta   90.00
_cell.angle_gamma   90.00
#
_symmetry.space_group_name_H-M   'P 1'
#
loop_
_entity.id
_entity.type
_entity.pdbx_description
1 polymer ?
#
loop_
_entity_poly.entity_id
_entity_poly.type
_entity_poly.pdbx_seq_one_letter_code
_entity_poly.pdbx_strand_id
1 'polypeptide(L)'
;MASLGRMQLTSLAMMVSKKVEAGTLPTEAPVKLWAGNGRGEPCTACEQPILKSQAEYEPQYDGRAPIRLHVGCHGLWEAERRRRGYLPDD
;
A
#
# COMPACT_ATOMS: atom_id res chain seq x y z
N MET A 1 7.40 -31.70 24.14
CA MET A 1 6.25 -31.04 23.47
C MET A 1 6.75 -29.76 22.83
N ALA A 2 7.18 -29.82 21.57
CA ALA A 2 7.61 -28.63 20.84
C ALA A 2 6.36 -27.84 20.44
N SER A 3 6.17 -26.65 21.01
CA SER A 3 5.16 -25.70 20.59
C SER A 3 5.55 -25.20 19.19
N LEU A 4 4.82 -25.64 18.16
CA LEU A 4 4.86 -25.02 16.85
C LEU A 4 4.20 -23.66 16.99
N GLY A 5 5.02 -22.63 17.24
CA GLY A 5 4.60 -21.24 17.24
C GLY A 5 3.84 -20.95 15.94
N ARG A 6 2.66 -20.35 16.03
CA ARG A 6 1.82 -19.99 14.89
C ARG A 6 2.65 -19.21 13.87
N MET A 7 2.91 -19.82 12.72
CA MET A 7 3.38 -19.09 11.54
C MET A 7 2.15 -18.35 10.99
N GLN A 8 1.91 -17.14 11.49
CA GLN A 8 0.76 -16.33 11.10
C GLN A 8 0.98 -15.86 9.66
N LEU A 9 0.30 -16.50 8.70
CA LEU A 9 0.15 -15.96 7.35
C LEU A 9 -0.48 -14.57 7.48
N THR A 10 0.31 -13.53 7.23
CA THR A 10 -0.18 -12.16 7.34
C THR A 10 -0.98 -11.86 6.08
N SER A 11 -2.28 -11.58 6.23
CA SER A 11 -3.10 -11.17 5.09
C SER A 11 -2.63 -9.81 4.56
N LEU A 12 -2.91 -9.53 3.28
CA LEU A 12 -2.56 -8.23 2.70
C LEU A 12 -3.22 -7.06 3.46
N ALA A 13 -4.46 -7.24 3.93
CA ALA A 13 -5.13 -6.24 4.76
C ALA A 13 -4.38 -5.99 6.09
N MET A 14 -3.86 -7.04 6.74
CA MET A 14 -3.03 -6.89 7.94
C MET A 14 -1.70 -6.17 7.64
N MET A 15 -1.06 -6.47 6.51
CA MET A 15 0.16 -5.76 6.09
C MET A 15 -0.10 -4.28 5.86
N VAL A 16 -1.19 -3.95 5.17
CA VAL A 16 -1.63 -2.56 4.95
C VAL A 16 -1.86 -1.85 6.29
N SER A 17 -2.65 -2.43 7.20
CA SER A 17 -2.92 -1.82 8.52
C SER A 17 -1.63 -1.53 9.28
N LYS A 18 -0.71 -2.50 9.34
CA LYS A 18 0.59 -2.33 10.01
C LYS A 18 1.43 -1.22 9.38
N LYS A 19 1.45 -1.13 8.05
CA LYS A 19 2.22 -0.08 7.34
C LYS A 19 1.59 1.29 7.47
N VAL A 20 0.27 1.38 7.62
CA VAL A 20 -0.42 2.62 7.97
C VAL A 20 -0.08 3.04 9.39
N GLU A 21 -0.14 2.12 10.36
CA GLU A 21 0.26 2.38 11.76
C GLU A 21 1.73 2.82 11.88
N ALA A 22 2.61 2.25 11.05
CA ALA A 22 4.02 2.62 11.00
C ALA A 22 4.30 3.91 10.18
N GLY A 23 3.30 4.52 9.55
CA GLY A 23 3.46 5.71 8.70
C GLY A 23 4.15 5.47 7.35
N THR A 24 4.42 4.21 7.00
CA THR A 24 5.00 3.85 5.69
C THR A 24 3.97 4.03 4.56
N LEU A 25 2.73 3.63 4.82
CA LEU A 25 1.58 3.98 4.00
C LEU A 25 0.93 5.22 4.61
N PRO A 26 0.93 6.36 3.92
CA PRO A 26 0.42 7.61 4.48
C PRO A 26 -1.11 7.60 4.61
N THR A 27 -1.63 8.43 5.52
CA THR A 27 -3.09 8.60 5.70
C THR A 27 -3.61 9.85 5.02
N GLU A 28 -2.74 10.82 4.73
CA GLU A 28 -3.05 12.03 3.99
C GLU A 28 -3.42 11.75 2.53
N ALA A 29 -4.19 12.67 1.94
CA ALA A 29 -4.52 12.66 0.53
C ALA A 29 -3.25 12.83 -0.33
N PRO A 30 -3.04 12.03 -1.38
CA PRO A 30 -2.05 12.37 -2.40
C PRO A 30 -2.54 13.57 -3.21
N VAL A 31 -1.61 14.43 -3.62
CA VAL A 31 -1.92 15.59 -4.48
C VAL A 31 -2.23 15.17 -5.92
N LYS A 32 -1.72 14.00 -6.34
CA LYS A 32 -1.95 13.42 -7.66
C LYS A 32 -1.73 11.92 -7.63
N LEU A 33 -2.46 11.19 -8.45
CA LEU A 33 -2.19 9.77 -8.70
C LEU A 33 -1.63 9.59 -10.11
N TRP A 34 -0.46 8.97 -10.23
CA TRP A 34 0.09 8.54 -11.53
C TRP A 34 -0.20 7.06 -11.72
N ALA A 35 -0.51 6.68 -12.95
CA ALA A 35 -0.73 5.30 -13.34
C ALA A 35 0.18 4.95 -14.52
N GLY A 36 0.80 3.78 -14.47
CA GLY A 36 1.67 3.27 -15.53
C GLY A 36 1.95 1.78 -15.37
N ASN A 37 2.97 1.30 -16.06
CA ASN A 37 3.44 -0.07 -15.92
C ASN A 37 4.49 -0.17 -14.79
N GLY A 38 4.52 -1.30 -14.10
CA GLY A 38 5.54 -1.59 -13.10
C GLY A 38 6.95 -1.54 -13.67
N ARG A 39 7.91 -1.22 -12.81
CA ARG A 39 9.34 -1.17 -13.20
C ARG A 39 10.19 -2.25 -12.53
N GLY A 40 9.56 -3.17 -11.80
CA GLY A 40 10.22 -4.17 -10.95
C GLY A 40 10.48 -3.69 -9.52
N GLU A 41 10.10 -2.45 -9.20
CA GLU A 41 10.23 -1.88 -7.86
C GLU A 41 9.27 -2.56 -6.88
N PRO A 42 9.64 -2.67 -5.58
CA PRO A 42 8.79 -3.30 -4.59
C PRO A 42 7.53 -2.45 -4.34
N CYS A 43 6.38 -3.11 -4.29
CA CYS A 43 5.14 -2.51 -3.82
C CYS A 43 5.27 -2.12 -2.35
N THR A 44 4.99 -0.86 -2.01
CA THR A 44 5.12 -0.35 -0.65
C THR A 44 4.26 -1.15 0.35
N ALA A 45 3.11 -1.70 -0.07
CA ALA A 45 2.18 -2.43 0.78
C ALA A 45 2.53 -3.92 0.99
N CYS A 46 2.81 -4.67 -0.08
CA CYS A 46 3.02 -6.12 0.00
C CYS A 46 4.48 -6.55 -0.19
N GLU A 47 5.38 -5.59 -0.49
CA GLU A 47 6.82 -5.76 -0.68
C GLU A 47 7.22 -6.65 -1.86
N GLN A 48 6.25 -7.16 -2.63
CA GLN A 48 6.51 -7.89 -3.86
C GLN A 48 6.80 -6.92 -5.02
N PRO A 49 7.68 -7.31 -5.96
CA PRO A 49 7.93 -6.52 -7.16
C PRO A 49 6.66 -6.22 -7.95
N ILE A 50 6.53 -5.00 -8.47
CA ILE A 50 5.52 -4.63 -9.46
C ILE A 50 6.12 -4.86 -10.85
N LEU A 51 5.74 -5.97 -11.49
CA LEU A 51 6.30 -6.38 -12.76
C LEU A 51 5.89 -5.44 -13.91
N LYS A 52 6.68 -5.42 -14.99
CA LYS A 52 6.37 -4.61 -16.19
C LYS A 52 5.03 -4.93 -16.85
N SER A 53 4.53 -6.14 -16.66
CA SER A 53 3.22 -6.59 -17.12
C SER A 53 2.06 -6.20 -16.19
N GLN A 54 2.36 -5.62 -15.01
CA GLN A 54 1.38 -5.20 -14.02
C GLN A 54 1.22 -3.68 -14.05
N ALA A 55 0.01 -3.21 -13.76
CA ALA A 55 -0.23 -1.79 -13.52
C ALA A 55 0.35 -1.36 -12.17
N GLU A 56 1.04 -0.23 -12.17
CA GLU A 56 1.59 0.47 -11.01
C GLU A 56 0.84 1.77 -10.79
N TYR A 57 0.38 1.96 -9.56
CA TYR A 57 -0.18 3.22 -9.08
C TYR A 57 0.84 3.92 -8.18
N GLU A 58 1.08 5.19 -8.46
CA GLU A 58 2.08 6.00 -7.79
C GLU A 58 1.45 7.31 -7.27
N PRO A 59 0.88 7.28 -6.04
CA PRO A 59 0.43 8.47 -5.34
C PRO A 59 1.60 9.44 -5.09
N GLN A 60 1.43 10.68 -5.53
CA GLN A 60 2.37 11.78 -5.39
C GLN A 60 1.96 12.67 -4.20
N TYR A 61 2.94 13.26 -3.53
CA TYR A 61 2.73 14.11 -2.35
C TYR A 61 3.66 15.32 -2.40
N ASP A 62 3.24 16.41 -1.79
CA ASP A 62 4.13 17.55 -1.55
C ASP A 62 5.00 17.27 -0.31
N GLY A 63 6.32 17.24 -0.49
CA GLY A 63 7.28 17.11 0.62
C GLY A 63 7.62 15.68 1.06
N ARG A 64 7.13 14.63 0.37
CA ARG A 64 7.61 13.25 0.56
C ARG A 64 7.77 12.49 -0.75
N ALA A 65 8.64 11.49 -0.75
CA ALA A 65 8.81 10.61 -1.90
C ALA A 65 7.52 9.85 -2.23
N PRO A 66 7.19 9.63 -3.51
CA PRO A 66 6.02 8.86 -3.89
C PRO A 66 6.13 7.42 -3.40
N ILE A 67 4.97 6.82 -3.10
CA ILE A 67 4.87 5.37 -2.86
C ILE A 67 4.40 4.67 -4.12
N ARG A 68 4.62 3.37 -4.21
CA ARG A 68 4.30 2.57 -5.40
C ARG A 68 3.51 1.35 -5.02
N LEU A 69 2.39 1.13 -5.69
CA LEU A 69 1.44 0.09 -5.30
C LEU A 69 0.96 -0.67 -6.53
N HIS A 70 0.79 -1.99 -6.38
CA HIS A 70 -0.13 -2.71 -7.27
C HIS A 70 -1.53 -2.11 -7.13
N VAL A 71 -2.32 -2.15 -8.20
CA VAL A 71 -3.71 -1.65 -8.18
C VAL A 71 -4.55 -2.26 -7.04
N GLY A 72 -4.44 -3.57 -6.81
CA GLY A 72 -5.14 -4.24 -5.70
C GLY A 72 -4.66 -3.82 -4.32
N CYS A 73 -3.35 -3.58 -4.17
CA CYS A 73 -2.77 -3.08 -2.91
C CYS A 73 -3.22 -1.63 -2.63
N HIS A 74 -3.28 -0.80 -3.68
CA HIS A 74 -3.82 0.55 -3.60
C HIS A 74 -5.27 0.54 -3.10
N GLY A 75 -6.13 -0.31 -3.66
CA GLY A 75 -7.53 -0.41 -3.22
C GLY A 75 -7.70 -0.78 -1.73
N LEU A 76 -6.86 -1.66 -1.20
CA LEU A 76 -6.90 -2.01 0.23
C LEU A 76 -6.40 -0.87 1.13
N TRP A 77 -5.38 -0.14 0.68
CA TRP A 77 -4.92 1.05 1.38
C TRP A 77 -5.98 2.15 1.38
N GLU A 78 -6.63 2.42 0.26
CA GLU A 78 -7.78 3.34 0.18
C GLU A 78 -8.90 2.96 1.17
N ALA A 79 -9.26 1.68 1.20
CA ALA A 79 -10.27 1.17 2.13
C ALA A 79 -9.84 1.33 3.60
N GLU A 80 -8.56 1.11 3.91
CA GLU A 80 -8.01 1.32 5.25
C GLU A 80 -8.06 2.79 5.67
N ARG A 81 -7.66 3.71 4.77
CA ARG A 81 -7.75 5.16 5.03
C ARG A 81 -9.20 5.57 5.31
N ARG A 82 -10.15 5.10 4.48
CA ARG A 82 -11.59 5.35 4.70
C ARG A 82 -12.09 4.82 6.04
N ARG A 83 -11.67 3.62 6.44
CA ARG A 83 -11.99 3.06 7.75
C ARG A 83 -11.46 3.92 8.91
N ARG A 84 -10.33 4.61 8.70
CA ARG A 84 -9.72 5.52 9.67
C ARG A 84 -10.26 6.96 9.60
N GLY A 85 -11.27 7.22 8.77
CA GLY A 85 -11.94 8.51 8.67
C GLY A 85 -11.46 9.43 7.55
N TYR A 86 -10.60 8.95 6.63
CA TYR A 86 -10.26 9.69 5.43
C TYR A 86 -11.40 9.63 4.41
N LEU A 87 -11.98 10.78 4.09
CA LEU A 87 -12.90 10.93 2.97
C LEU A 87 -12.14 11.68 1.88
N PRO A 88 -11.93 11.10 0.68
CA PRO A 88 -11.35 11.84 -0.42
C PRO A 88 -12.26 13.02 -0.78
N ASP A 89 -11.66 14.16 -1.08
CA ASP A 89 -12.40 15.29 -1.66
C ASP A 89 -12.97 14.86 -3.02
N ASP A 90 -14.27 15.10 -3.23
CA ASP A 90 -15.01 14.75 -4.45
C ASP A 90 -14.57 15.58 -5.68
#